data_AF-A0A151R6J4-F1
#
_entry.id   AF-A0A151R6J4-F1
#
_cell.length_a   1.000
_cell.length_b   1.000
_cell.length_c   1.000
_cell.angle_alpha   90.00
_cell.angle_beta   90.00
_cell.angle_gamma   90.00
#
_symmetry.space_group_name_H-M   'P 1'
#
loop_
_entity.id
_entity.type
_entity.pdbx_description
1 polymer ?
#
loop_
_entity_poly.entity_id
_entity_poly.type
_entity_poly.pdbx_seq_one_letter_code
_entity_poly.pdbx_strand_id
1 'polypeptide(L)'
;RYNYDTWSVRMKYYFLGQDLWSIVRGAETTPPTDKQNLKKWKVRCGKALYVLSISMEDEFLQQIKDLTTPKEAWDTLETLFTKKNDAKLQLLENELMSLRQGDMALS
;
A
#
# COMPACT_ATOMS: atom_id res chain seq x y z
N ARG A 1 3.39 3.12 -14.17
CA ARG A 1 4.30 1.95 -13.99
C ARG A 1 4.55 1.82 -12.49
N TYR A 2 3.83 0.92 -11.83
CA TYR A 2 3.91 0.79 -10.38
C TYR A 2 5.07 -0.12 -10.00
N ASN A 3 6.01 0.42 -9.24
CA ASN A 3 6.97 -0.37 -8.50
C ASN A 3 6.58 -0.22 -7.03
N TYR A 4 5.77 -1.18 -6.55
CA TYR A 4 5.35 -1.23 -5.15
C TYR A 4 6.54 -1.15 -4.20
N ASP A 5 7.64 -1.85 -4.51
CA ASP A 5 8.85 -1.84 -3.67
C ASP A 5 9.45 -0.45 -3.57
N THR A 6 9.46 0.31 -4.67
CA THR A 6 9.95 1.69 -4.67
C THR A 6 9.00 2.62 -3.92
N TRP A 7 7.69 2.49 -4.13
CA TRP A 7 6.69 3.32 -3.45
C TRP A 7 6.70 3.05 -1.94
N SER A 8 6.65 1.77 -1.54
CA SER A 8 6.58 1.37 -0.13
C SER A 8 7.82 1.81 0.65
N VAL A 9 9.02 1.74 0.04
CA VAL A 9 10.25 2.25 0.64
C VAL A 9 10.21 3.77 0.81
N ARG A 10 9.78 4.53 -0.20
CA ARG A 10 9.64 6.00 -0.10
C ARG A 10 8.65 6.40 0.98
N MET A 11 7.50 5.73 1.03
CA MET A 11 6.48 6.00 2.05
C MET A 11 6.98 5.66 3.45
N LYS A 12 7.68 4.51 3.61
CA LYS A 12 8.33 4.16 4.88
C LYS A 12 9.29 5.25 5.34
N TYR A 13 10.17 5.75 4.48
CA TYR A 13 11.10 6.82 4.84
C TYR A 13 10.38 8.12 5.21
N TYR A 14 9.35 8.49 4.45
CA TYR A 14 8.54 9.66 4.78
C TYR A 14 7.88 9.52 6.15
N PHE A 15 7.22 8.40 6.43
CA PHE A 15 6.56 8.16 7.70
C PHE A 15 7.54 8.07 8.88
N LEU A 16 8.74 7.52 8.68
CA LEU A 16 9.79 7.56 9.69
C LEU A 16 10.23 9.01 9.98
N GLY A 17 10.47 9.81 8.94
CA GLY A 17 10.88 11.21 9.09
C GLY A 17 9.81 12.12 9.71
N GLN A 18 8.53 11.74 9.62
CA GLN A 18 7.41 12.47 10.22
C GLN A 18 6.95 11.93 11.58
N ASP A 19 7.65 10.92 12.12
CA ASP A 19 7.23 10.19 13.31
C ASP A 19 5.77 9.69 13.21
N LEU A 20 5.46 9.00 12.11
CA LEU A 20 4.17 8.39 11.82
C LEU A 20 4.27 6.87 11.64
N TRP A 21 5.48 6.31 11.53
CA TRP A 21 5.63 4.89 11.18
C TRP A 21 5.00 3.93 12.20
N SER A 22 5.02 4.26 13.49
CA SER A 22 4.37 3.47 14.55
C SER A 22 2.86 3.35 14.37
N ILE A 23 2.19 4.43 13.93
CA ILE A 23 0.74 4.45 13.70
C ILE A 23 0.38 3.66 12.44
N VAL A 24 1.20 3.77 11.40
CA VAL A 24 1.02 3.04 10.13
C VAL A 24 1.25 1.55 10.30
N ARG A 25 2.21 1.14 11.14
CA ARG A 25 2.47 -0.28 11.44
C ARG A 25 1.56 -0.86 12.52
N GLY A 26 0.69 -0.05 13.12
CA GLY A 26 -0.28 -0.51 14.10
C GLY A 26 0.32 -0.79 15.49
N ALA A 27 1.47 -0.22 15.81
CA ALA A 27 1.98 -0.22 17.19
C ALA A 27 1.13 0.66 18.13
N GLU A 28 0.32 1.55 17.55
CA GLU A 28 -0.59 2.46 18.24
C GLU A 28 -2.04 2.28 17.73
N THR A 29 -2.52 1.06 17.50
CA THR A 29 -3.90 0.82 17.04
C THR A 29 -4.94 1.18 18.08
N THR A 30 -4.60 1.14 19.37
CA THR A 30 -5.51 1.49 20.46
C THR A 30 -5.47 2.99 20.74
N PRO A 31 -6.61 3.72 20.61
CA PRO A 31 -6.67 5.13 20.94
C PRO A 31 -6.35 5.35 22.42
N PRO A 32 -5.54 6.38 22.77
CA PRO A 32 -5.32 6.74 24.17
C PRO A 32 -6.63 7.15 24.87
N THR A 33 -6.73 6.85 26.18
CA THR A 33 -7.87 7.25 27.02
C THR A 33 -7.80 8.72 27.47
N ASP A 34 -6.59 9.26 27.59
CA ASP A 34 -6.37 10.67 27.89
C ASP A 34 -6.77 11.56 26.69
N LYS A 35 -7.57 12.62 26.95
CA LYS A 35 -8.05 13.57 25.93
C LYS A 35 -6.93 14.22 25.12
N GLN A 36 -5.81 14.59 25.76
CA GLN A 36 -4.71 15.29 25.10
C GLN A 36 -3.97 14.35 24.13
N ASN A 37 -3.60 13.15 24.58
CA ASN A 37 -2.95 12.17 23.73
C ASN A 37 -3.90 11.60 22.67
N LEU A 38 -5.19 11.46 22.97
CA LEU A 38 -6.21 11.09 21.97
C LEU A 38 -6.27 12.11 20.84
N LYS A 39 -6.24 13.40 21.15
CA LYS A 39 -6.22 14.47 20.12
C LYS A 39 -4.95 14.37 19.27
N LYS A 40 -3.77 14.19 19.88
CA LYS A 40 -2.49 14.02 19.16
C LYS A 40 -2.51 12.79 18.26
N TRP A 41 -3.02 11.66 18.77
CA TRP A 41 -3.16 10.41 18.04
C TRP A 41 -4.08 10.57 16.82
N LYS A 42 -5.27 11.18 16.99
CA LYS A 42 -6.20 11.46 15.86
C LYS A 42 -5.55 12.33 14.77
N VAL A 43 -4.76 13.33 15.16
CA VAL A 43 -4.02 14.18 14.21
C VAL A 43 -2.96 13.37 13.46
N ARG A 44 -2.20 12.50 14.14
CA ARG A 44 -1.23 11.60 13.48
C ARG A 44 -1.92 10.62 12.53
N CYS A 45 -3.07 10.06 12.92
CA CYS A 45 -3.87 9.21 12.04
C CYS A 45 -4.31 9.95 10.77
N GLY A 46 -4.89 11.13 10.92
CA GLY A 46 -5.33 11.95 9.78
C GLY A 46 -4.19 12.33 8.85
N LYS A 47 -3.01 12.69 9.38
CA LYS A 47 -1.82 12.97 8.58
C LYS A 47 -1.35 11.75 7.79
N ALA A 48 -1.32 10.58 8.42
CA ALA A 48 -0.91 9.35 7.76
C ALA A 48 -1.90 8.97 6.64
N LEU A 49 -3.21 9.04 6.89
CA LEU A 49 -4.24 8.76 5.89
C LEU A 49 -4.19 9.74 4.72
N TYR A 50 -4.00 11.03 4.98
CA TYR A 50 -3.84 12.03 3.92
C TYR A 50 -2.62 11.75 3.03
N VAL A 51 -1.49 11.42 3.65
CA VAL A 51 -0.27 11.09 2.91
C VAL A 51 -0.46 9.83 2.07
N LEU A 52 -1.15 8.82 2.57
CA LEU A 52 -1.52 7.64 1.78
C LEU A 52 -2.43 8.02 0.61
N SER A 53 -3.46 8.83 0.84
CA SER A 53 -4.43 9.18 -0.20
C SER A 53 -3.83 9.97 -1.37
N ILE A 54 -2.92 10.90 -1.10
CA ILE A 54 -2.30 11.72 -2.17
C ILE A 54 -1.16 10.99 -2.89
N SER A 55 -0.62 9.92 -2.31
CA SER A 55 0.54 9.21 -2.86
C SER A 55 0.17 8.18 -3.93
N MET A 56 -1.11 8.08 -4.30
CA MET A 56 -1.69 7.00 -5.08
C MET A 56 -2.64 7.52 -6.17
N GLU A 57 -2.83 6.72 -7.22
CA GLU A 57 -3.88 7.00 -8.21
C GLU A 57 -5.27 6.67 -7.64
N ASP A 58 -6.29 7.29 -8.24
CA ASP A 58 -7.68 7.24 -7.77
C ASP A 58 -8.24 5.82 -7.59
N GLU A 59 -7.80 4.86 -8.42
CA GLU A 59 -8.19 3.44 -8.33
C GLU A 59 -7.91 2.86 -6.93
N PHE A 60 -6.74 3.16 -6.37
CA PHE A 60 -6.34 2.67 -5.05
C PHE A 60 -6.98 3.48 -3.93
N LEU A 61 -7.18 4.79 -4.15
CA LEU A 61 -7.89 5.65 -3.21
C LEU A 61 -9.32 5.14 -2.94
N GLN A 62 -10.01 4.67 -3.98
CA GLN A 62 -11.35 4.09 -3.82
C GLN A 62 -11.41 2.90 -2.87
N GLN A 63 -10.30 2.16 -2.72
CA GLN A 63 -10.22 0.99 -1.85
C GLN A 63 -9.99 1.35 -0.37
N ILE A 64 -9.45 2.54 -0.09
CA ILE A 64 -9.10 2.96 1.28
C ILE A 64 -9.94 4.13 1.82
N LYS A 65 -10.83 4.71 1.00
CA LYS A 65 -11.59 5.92 1.34
C LYS A 65 -12.46 5.79 2.60
N ASP A 66 -12.95 4.59 2.89
CA ASP A 66 -13.83 4.30 4.03
C ASP A 66 -13.05 3.77 5.24
N LEU A 67 -11.73 3.60 5.12
CA LEU A 67 -10.87 3.10 6.19
C LEU A 67 -10.52 4.22 7.15
N THR A 68 -10.68 3.93 8.45
CA THR A 68 -10.53 4.94 9.51
C THR A 68 -9.17 4.86 10.20
N THR A 69 -8.42 3.78 9.98
CA THR A 69 -7.10 3.58 10.58
C THR A 69 -5.99 3.57 9.52
N PRO A 70 -4.85 4.24 9.78
CA PRO A 70 -3.70 4.20 8.89
C PRO A 70 -3.17 2.78 8.63
N LYS A 71 -3.31 1.88 9.62
CA LYS A 71 -2.87 0.48 9.51
C LYS A 71 -3.70 -0.28 8.48
N GLU A 72 -5.02 -0.22 8.57
CA GLU A 72 -5.91 -0.88 7.59
C GLU A 72 -5.67 -0.33 6.19
N ALA A 73 -5.51 0.99 6.06
CA ALA A 73 -5.19 1.62 4.78
C ALA A 73 -3.86 1.08 4.22
N TRP A 74 -2.80 1.06 5.02
CA TRP A 74 -1.51 0.51 4.59
C TRP A 74 -1.59 -0.96 4.16
N ASP A 75 -2.23 -1.81 4.95
CA ASP A 75 -2.35 -3.25 4.69
C ASP A 75 -3.17 -3.54 3.42
N THR A 76 -4.25 -2.77 3.23
CA THR A 76 -5.08 -2.87 2.03
C THR A 76 -4.26 -2.57 0.79
N LEU A 77 -3.47 -1.50 0.82
CA LEU A 77 -2.61 -1.12 -0.30
C LEU A 77 -1.52 -2.16 -0.56
N GLU A 78 -0.82 -2.63 0.48
CA GLU A 78 0.18 -3.70 0.39
C GLU A 78 -0.40 -4.97 -0.26
N THR A 79 -1.61 -5.36 0.13
CA THR A 79 -2.33 -6.51 -0.45
C THR A 79 -2.68 -6.28 -1.92
N LEU A 80 -3.22 -5.12 -2.26
CA LEU A 80 -3.61 -4.79 -3.64
C LEU A 80 -2.42 -4.79 -4.58
N PHE A 81 -1.30 -4.21 -4.15
CA PHE A 81 -0.08 -4.18 -4.94
C PHE A 81 0.54 -5.56 -5.13
N THR A 82 0.56 -6.38 -4.09
CA THR A 82 1.06 -7.76 -4.17
C THR A 82 0.25 -8.56 -5.20
N LYS A 83 -1.09 -8.53 -5.10
CA LYS A 83 -1.98 -9.20 -6.07
C LYS A 83 -1.79 -8.73 -7.51
N LYS A 84 -1.62 -7.41 -7.72
CA LYS A 84 -1.43 -6.83 -9.06
C LYS A 84 -0.08 -7.24 -9.65
N ASN A 85 0.96 -7.35 -8.84
CA ASN A 85 2.27 -7.84 -9.27
C ASN A 85 2.24 -9.32 -9.64
N ASP A 86 1.61 -10.16 -8.80
CA ASP A 86 1.50 -11.61 -9.04
C ASP A 86 0.72 -11.90 -10.33
N ALA A 87 -0.43 -11.25 -10.53
CA ALA A 87 -1.23 -11.41 -11.75
C ALA A 87 -0.44 -11.00 -13.01
N LYS A 88 0.37 -9.95 -12.90
CA LYS A 88 1.22 -9.50 -14.01
C LYS A 88 2.36 -10.48 -14.30
N LEU A 89 2.97 -11.06 -13.27
CA LEU A 89 4.01 -12.06 -13.43
C LEU A 89 3.46 -13.31 -14.14
N GLN A 90 2.31 -13.81 -13.69
CA GLN A 90 1.63 -14.96 -14.31
C GLN A 90 1.27 -14.70 -15.78
N LEU A 91 0.81 -13.49 -16.11
CA LEU A 91 0.52 -13.13 -17.51
C LEU A 91 1.77 -13.22 -18.39
N LEU A 92 2.90 -12.67 -17.92
CA LEU A 92 4.16 -12.70 -18.65
C LEU A 92 4.71 -14.12 -18.81
N GLU A 93 4.58 -14.96 -17.78
CA GLU A 93 4.96 -16.37 -17.84
C GLU A 93 4.13 -17.13 -18.89
N ASN A 94 2.81 -16.88 -18.94
CA ASN A 94 1.92 -17.47 -19.93
C ASN A 94 2.26 -17.01 -21.36
N GLU A 95 2.54 -15.72 -21.56
CA GLU A 95 2.99 -15.18 -22.85
C GLU A 95 4.29 -15.86 -23.31
N LEU A 96 5.31 -15.95 -22.45
CA LEU A 96 6.57 -16.63 -22.75
C LEU A 96 6.36 -18.11 -23.10
N MET A 97 5.50 -18.81 -22.36
CA MET A 97 5.18 -20.22 -22.60
C MET A 97 4.47 -20.41 -23.94
N SER A 98 3.53 -19.53 -24.30
CA SER A 98 2.82 -19.57 -25.59
C SER A 98 3.75 -19.30 -26.77
N LEU A 99 4.67 -18.33 -26.65
CA LEU A 99 5.68 -18.04 -27.68
C LEU A 99 6.58 -19.25 -27.94
N ARG A 100 7.07 -19.90 -26.87
CA ARG A 100 7.91 -21.10 -26.98
C ARG A 100 7.18 -22.27 -27.65
N GLN A 101 5.87 -22.43 -27.40
CA GLN A 101 5.07 -23.49 -28.02
C GLN A 101 4.77 -23.20 -29.50
N GLY A 102 4.56 -21.93 -29.86
CA GLY A 102 4.38 -21.50 -31.24
C GLY A 102 5.61 -21.76 -32.12
N ASP A 103 6.81 -21.52 -31.59
CA ASP A 103 8.07 -21.79 -32.31
C ASP A 103 8.33 -23.30 -32.51
N MET A 104 7.89 -24.16 -31.59
CA MET A 104 8.02 -25.62 -31.72
C MET A 104 7.00 -26.24 -32.69
N ALA A 105 5.86 -25.60 -32.94
CA ALA A 105 4.82 -26.11 -33.83
C ALA A 105 5.08 -25.78 -35.32
N LEU A 106 6.07 -24.93 -35.61
CA LEU A 106 6.44 -24.49 -36.96
C LEU A 106 7.68 -25.20 -37.53
N SER A 107 8.22 -26.22 -36.82
CA SER A 107 9.30 -27.10 -37.28
C SER A 107 8.78 -28.50 -37.61
#